data_AF-A0AAV5EE35-F1
#
_entry.id   AF-A0AAV5EE35-F1
#
_cell.length_a   1.000
_cell.length_b   1.000
_cell.length_c   1.000
_cell.angle_alpha   90.00
_cell.angle_beta   90.00
_cell.angle_gamma   90.00
#
_symmetry.space_group_name_H-M   'P 1'
#
loop_
_entity.id
_entity.type
_entity.pdbx_description
1 polymer ?
#
loop_
_entity_poly.entity_id
_entity_poly.type
_entity_poly.pdbx_seq_one_letter_code
_entity_poly.pdbx_strand_id
1 'polypeptide(L)'
;MAFSKSLAAFALAMAAVIAATMAQNTPQDYVDLHNEARRADGVGPVTWDATLAWYAEDYAAQRAGDCQLLHSDGPYGENLYWGPAGWEWTAADAGPVVGG
;
A
#
# COMPACT_ATOMS: atom_id res chain seq x y z
N MET A 1 -31.82 17.02 -22.16
CA MET A 1 -30.45 17.33 -21.67
C MET A 1 -30.16 16.92 -20.22
N ALA A 2 -31.14 16.48 -19.41
CA ALA A 2 -30.89 16.03 -18.03
C ALA A 2 -30.33 14.58 -17.94
N PHE A 3 -30.83 13.65 -18.75
CA PHE A 3 -30.40 12.24 -18.75
C PHE A 3 -28.90 12.05 -19.09
N SER A 4 -28.38 12.79 -20.09
CA SER A 4 -26.96 12.72 -20.49
C SER A 4 -26.02 13.26 -19.40
N LYS A 5 -26.44 14.29 -18.64
CA LYS A 5 -25.65 14.83 -17.53
C LYS A 5 -25.63 13.88 -16.33
N SER A 6 -26.74 13.19 -16.06
CA SER A 6 -26.82 12.16 -15.02
C SER A 6 -25.97 10.92 -15.37
N LEU A 7 -25.96 10.48 -16.63
CA LEU A 7 -25.07 9.40 -17.08
C LEU A 7 -23.58 9.79 -17.00
N ALA A 8 -23.22 11.02 -17.39
CA ALA A 8 -21.85 11.52 -17.27
C ALA A 8 -21.40 11.66 -15.82
N ALA A 9 -22.26 12.12 -14.92
CA ALA A 9 -21.98 12.21 -13.49
C ALA A 9 -21.81 10.82 -12.85
N PHE A 10 -22.63 9.84 -13.24
CA PHE A 10 -22.50 8.46 -12.79
C PHE A 10 -21.21 7.80 -13.30
N ALA A 11 -20.86 8.01 -14.57
CA ALA A 11 -19.60 7.53 -15.14
C ALA A 11 -18.38 8.16 -14.46
N LEU A 12 -18.43 9.46 -14.14
CA LEU A 12 -17.36 10.15 -13.42
C LEU A 12 -17.22 9.67 -11.98
N ALA A 13 -18.34 9.41 -11.30
CA ALA A 13 -18.34 8.83 -9.95
C ALA A 13 -17.74 7.41 -9.96
N MET A 14 -18.10 6.55 -10.92
CA MET A 14 -17.46 5.24 -11.06
C MET A 14 -15.97 5.36 -11.37
N ALA A 15 -15.56 6.25 -12.27
CA ALA A 15 -14.15 6.46 -12.58
C ALA A 15 -13.36 6.96 -11.36
N ALA A 16 -13.95 7.83 -10.53
CA ALA A 16 -13.34 8.29 -9.29
C ALA A 16 -13.23 7.17 -8.24
N VAL A 17 -14.24 6.30 -8.12
CA VAL A 17 -14.20 5.12 -7.25
C VAL A 17 -13.13 4.14 -7.71
N ILE A 18 -13.04 3.86 -9.02
CA ILE A 18 -12.00 3.01 -9.61
C ILE A 18 -10.60 3.63 -9.41
N ALA A 19 -10.45 4.95 -9.56
CA ALA A 19 -9.18 5.63 -9.30
C ALA A 19 -8.80 5.57 -7.81
N ALA A 20 -9.78 5.66 -6.91
CA ALA A 20 -9.57 5.59 -5.47
C ALA A 20 -9.16 4.17 -5.01
N THR A 21 -9.67 3.10 -5.62
CA THR A 21 -9.22 1.73 -5.33
C THR A 21 -7.80 1.47 -5.84
N MET A 22 -7.42 2.04 -6.99
CA MET A 22 -6.05 1.96 -7.50
C MET A 22 -5.04 2.80 -6.68
N ALA A 23 -5.51 3.79 -5.93
CA ALA A 23 -4.68 4.69 -5.16
C ALA A 23 -4.32 4.17 -3.76
N GLN A 24 -4.78 2.98 -3.34
CA GLN A 24 -4.55 2.50 -1.96
C GLN A 24 -3.13 1.95 -1.68
N ASN A 25 -2.23 2.08 -2.65
CA ASN A 25 -0.85 1.58 -2.60
C ASN A 25 0.15 2.63 -3.14
N THR A 26 -0.14 3.92 -2.99
CA THR A 26 0.87 4.94 -3.34
C THR A 26 2.01 4.94 -2.31
N PRO A 27 3.22 5.39 -2.69
CA PRO A 27 4.31 5.63 -1.74
C PRO A 27 3.92 6.41 -0.48
N GLN A 28 3.02 7.38 -0.64
CA GLN A 28 2.58 8.24 0.47
C GLN A 28 1.72 7.48 1.47
N ASP A 29 0.86 6.55 1.03
CA ASP A 29 0.02 5.75 1.93
C ASP A 29 0.87 4.92 2.89
N TYR A 30 1.94 4.31 2.39
CA TYR A 30 2.89 3.56 3.22
C TYR A 30 3.57 4.48 4.25
N VAL A 31 4.04 5.66 3.84
CA VAL A 31 4.72 6.60 4.75
C VAL A 31 3.76 7.16 5.79
N ASP A 32 2.52 7.51 5.41
CA ASP A 32 1.53 8.09 6.30
C ASP A 32 1.12 7.10 7.39
N LEU A 33 0.86 5.83 7.04
CA LEU A 33 0.54 4.79 8.01
C LEU A 33 1.69 4.56 9.01
N HIS A 34 2.94 4.53 8.53
CA HIS A 34 4.10 4.40 9.42
C HIS A 34 4.26 5.63 10.32
N ASN A 35 4.09 6.83 9.77
CA ASN A 35 4.21 8.07 10.54
C ASN A 35 3.09 8.25 11.56
N GLU A 36 1.90 7.72 11.31
CA GLU A 36 0.82 7.65 12.30
C GLU A 36 1.25 6.81 13.52
N ALA A 37 1.74 5.59 13.29
CA ALA A 37 2.22 4.72 14.37
C ALA A 37 3.41 5.34 15.11
N ARG A 38 4.40 5.89 14.38
CA ARG A 38 5.57 6.55 14.96
C ARG A 38 5.21 7.75 15.82
N ARG A 39 4.19 8.52 15.41
CA ARG A 39 3.67 9.65 16.19
C ARG A 39 3.03 9.18 17.50
N ALA A 40 2.31 8.06 17.49
CA ALA A 40 1.72 7.48 18.70
C ALA A 40 2.79 7.09 19.73
N ASP A 41 3.95 6.63 19.27
CA ASP A 41 5.10 6.26 20.11
C ASP A 41 6.07 7.42 20.42
N GLY A 42 5.79 8.62 19.92
CA GLY A 42 6.61 9.81 20.17
C GLY A 42 7.98 9.82 19.49
N VAL A 43 8.17 9.01 18.44
CA VAL A 43 9.41 9.01 17.64
C VAL A 43 9.25 9.87 16.38
N GLY A 44 10.35 10.43 15.87
CA GLY A 44 10.33 11.34 14.71
C GLY A 44 9.81 10.66 13.44
N PRO A 45 9.26 11.40 12.46
CA PRO A 45 8.72 10.82 11.23
C PRO A 45 9.83 10.26 10.32
N VAL A 46 9.42 9.42 9.36
CA VAL A 46 10.23 8.94 8.24
C VAL A 46 9.69 9.50 6.92
N THR A 47 10.54 9.46 5.89
CA THR A 47 10.20 9.89 4.52
C THR A 47 10.41 8.73 3.56
N TRP A 48 9.75 8.78 2.41
CA TRP A 48 9.97 7.81 1.34
C TRP A 48 11.42 7.90 0.81
N ASP A 49 12.03 6.74 0.56
CA ASP A 49 13.33 6.61 -0.10
C ASP A 49 13.15 5.74 -1.35
N ALA A 50 13.45 6.30 -2.52
CA ALA A 50 13.25 5.62 -3.80
C ALA A 50 14.19 4.42 -4.01
N THR A 51 15.40 4.45 -3.43
CA THR A 51 16.35 3.34 -3.50
C THR A 51 15.88 2.18 -2.63
N LEU A 52 15.39 2.47 -1.42
CA LEU A 52 14.81 1.46 -0.53
C LEU A 52 13.53 0.86 -1.12
N ALA A 53 12.70 1.67 -1.76
CA ALA A 53 11.50 1.20 -2.45
C ALA A 53 11.83 0.23 -3.59
N TRP A 54 12.80 0.58 -4.43
CA TRP A 54 13.27 -0.30 -5.50
C TRP A 54 13.83 -1.62 -4.95
N TYR A 55 14.59 -1.56 -3.85
CA TYR A 55 15.12 -2.75 -3.19
C TYR A 55 14.00 -3.68 -2.71
N ALA A 56 12.98 -3.12 -2.05
CA ALA A 56 11.83 -3.89 -1.56
C ALA A 56 11.00 -4.50 -2.70
N GLU A 57 10.79 -3.75 -3.79
CA GLU A 57 10.10 -4.24 -4.99
C GLU A 57 10.84 -5.40 -5.65
N ASP A 58 12.15 -5.28 -5.85
CA ASP A 58 12.99 -6.34 -6.42
C ASP A 58 12.94 -7.60 -5.55
N TYR A 59 13.04 -7.46 -4.22
CA TYR A 59 12.97 -8.61 -3.33
C TYR A 59 11.60 -9.28 -3.32
N ALA A 60 10.51 -8.50 -3.32
CA ALA A 60 9.16 -9.04 -3.43
C ALA A 60 8.96 -9.82 -4.73
N ALA A 61 9.53 -9.34 -5.85
CA ALA A 61 9.49 -10.05 -7.13
C ALA A 61 10.21 -11.40 -7.09
N GLN A 62 11.33 -11.51 -6.35
CA GLN A 62 12.04 -12.78 -6.15
C GLN A 62 11.19 -13.80 -5.38
N ARG A 63 10.32 -13.35 -4.46
CA ARG A 63 9.42 -14.21 -3.66
C ARG A 63 8.05 -14.44 -4.26
N ALA A 64 7.70 -13.78 -5.36
CA ALA A 64 6.37 -13.91 -5.98
C ALA A 64 6.02 -15.35 -6.40
N GLY A 65 7.02 -16.19 -6.70
CA GLY A 65 6.82 -17.58 -7.11
C GLY A 65 6.55 -18.57 -5.95
N ASP A 66 7.08 -18.30 -4.76
CA ASP A 66 6.98 -19.19 -3.60
C ASP A 66 6.14 -18.62 -2.46
N CYS A 67 5.90 -17.30 -2.46
CA CYS A 67 5.16 -16.56 -1.46
C CYS A 67 5.68 -16.71 -0.03
N GLN A 68 6.96 -17.06 0.14
CA GLN A 68 7.52 -17.30 1.47
C GLN A 68 7.94 -15.99 2.14
N LEU A 69 7.61 -15.85 3.44
CA LEU A 69 8.03 -14.74 4.29
C LEU A 69 9.45 -14.97 4.83
N LEU A 70 10.41 -15.07 3.91
CA LEU A 70 11.83 -15.19 4.25
C LEU A 70 12.51 -13.83 4.17
N HIS A 71 13.25 -13.47 5.21
CA HIS A 71 14.00 -12.21 5.19
C HIS A 71 15.11 -12.21 4.15
N SER A 72 15.40 -11.03 3.59
CA SER A 72 16.45 -10.85 2.57
C SER A 72 17.88 -10.95 3.12
N ASP A 73 18.04 -10.88 4.46
CA ASP A 73 19.33 -10.69 5.15
C ASP A 73 20.12 -9.48 4.61
N GLY A 74 19.39 -8.49 4.08
CA GLY A 74 19.94 -7.26 3.51
C GLY A 74 20.40 -6.23 4.54
N PRO A 75 20.88 -5.07 4.06
CA PRO A 75 21.40 -4.01 4.92
C PRO A 75 20.29 -3.14 5.57
N TYR A 76 19.02 -3.35 5.20
CA TYR A 76 17.88 -2.55 5.67
C TYR A 76 17.01 -3.35 6.63
N GLY A 77 16.30 -2.65 7.54
CA GLY A 77 15.21 -3.26 8.30
C GLY A 77 14.06 -3.63 7.36
N GLU A 78 13.39 -4.76 7.64
CA GLU A 78 12.43 -5.35 6.71
C GLU A 78 11.19 -5.88 7.44
N ASN A 79 10.02 -5.58 6.88
CA ASN A 79 8.75 -6.23 7.22
C ASN A 79 8.22 -6.92 5.95
N LEU A 80 7.68 -8.13 6.09
CA LEU A 80 7.13 -8.91 4.99
C LEU A 80 5.66 -9.21 5.25
N TYR A 81 4.84 -9.10 4.21
CA TYR A 81 3.42 -9.43 4.24
C TYR A 81 3.08 -10.32 3.06
N TRP A 82 2.15 -11.25 3.28
CA TRP A 82 1.55 -12.06 2.24
C TRP A 82 0.07 -12.26 2.54
N GLY A 83 -0.75 -12.26 1.50
CA GLY A 83 -2.19 -12.53 1.58
C GLY A 83 -2.65 -13.49 0.49
N PRO A 84 -3.79 -14.19 0.68
CA PRO A 84 -4.34 -15.09 -0.32
C PRO A 84 -4.57 -14.40 -1.68
N ALA A 85 -4.41 -15.17 -2.75
CA ALA A 85 -4.68 -14.72 -4.11
C ALA A 85 -6.18 -14.42 -4.32
N GLY A 86 -6.48 -13.48 -5.22
CA GLY A 86 -7.85 -13.11 -5.59
C GLY A 86 -8.46 -11.97 -4.77
N TRP A 87 -7.67 -11.33 -3.91
CA TRP A 87 -8.05 -10.15 -3.13
C TRP A 87 -7.15 -8.97 -3.52
N GLU A 88 -7.73 -7.78 -3.55
CA GLU A 88 -6.94 -6.54 -3.63
C GLU A 88 -6.44 -6.20 -2.23
N TRP A 89 -5.13 -6.09 -2.07
CA TRP A 89 -4.48 -5.72 -0.82
C TRP A 89 -4.04 -4.25 -0.88
N THR A 90 -4.08 -3.59 0.26
CA THR A 90 -3.73 -2.18 0.44
C THR A 90 -2.52 -2.03 1.36
N ALA A 91 -1.90 -0.85 1.36
CA ALA A 91 -0.82 -0.52 2.29
C ALA A 91 -1.24 -0.69 3.76
N ALA A 92 -2.53 -0.51 4.07
CA ALA A 92 -3.08 -0.67 5.41
C ALA A 92 -3.10 -2.14 5.87
N ASP A 93 -3.28 -3.08 4.95
CA ASP A 93 -3.31 -4.52 5.28
C ASP A 93 -1.92 -5.06 5.65
N ALA A 94 -0.86 -4.42 5.16
CA ALA A 94 0.52 -4.71 5.52
C ALA A 94 0.99 -4.00 6.81
N GLY A 95 0.17 -3.11 7.38
CA GLY A 95 0.46 -2.38 8.62
C GLY A 95 0.09 -3.16 9.89
N PRO A 96 0.49 -2.68 11.08
CA PRO A 96 0.07 -3.30 12.33
C PRO A 96 -1.45 -3.26 12.46
N VAL A 97 -2.06 -4.42 12.67
CA VAL A 97 -3.50 -4.59 12.90
C VAL A 97 -3.89 -3.80 14.15
N VAL A 98 -4.44 -2.60 13.98
CA VAL A 98 -5.06 -1.85 15.07
C VAL A 98 -6.46 -2.38 15.32
N GLY A 99 -6.56 -3.53 16.02
CA GLY A 99 -7.82 -4.03 16.57
C GLY A 99 -7.84 -5.54 16.78
N GLY A 100 -8.03 -5.95 18.04
CA GLY A 100 -8.30 -7.34 18.45
C GLY A 100 -9.78 -7.74 18.38
#